data_AF-A0A924DE65-F1
#
_entry.id   AF-A0A924DE65-F1
#
_cell.length_a   1.000
_cell.length_b   1.000
_cell.length_c   1.000
_cell.angle_alpha   90.00
_cell.angle_beta   90.00
_cell.angle_gamma   90.00
#
_symmetry.space_group_name_H-M   'P 1'
#
loop_
_entity.id
_entity.type
_entity.pdbx_description
1 polymer ?
#
loop_
_entity_poly.entity_id
_entity_poly.type
_entity_poly.pdbx_seq_one_letter_code
_entity_poly.pdbx_strand_id
1 'polypeptide(L)'
;MVQNTVSSEMILEFPHDAIRQSIVIGFTFADVLDAFDSKVVVIDVTGRIVYANRIWYGEFPDRETALRWSVGADYLSVCDAAAIQGDKTSKAMAKALREVLTGEREGFEVDYPCHSIHISRWFTLRVSIFISGGKRFAVLLHKDITRQIKAEKALEQREQELRKMNGHLSDLAKTDVLTGVCNRRGFTEAMKRELSRASRFKTSLSLLMLDVDHFKNYNDTYGHPAGDVVLAQLGELLKSLVRDVDTAARYGGEEFVLLLPETDSEGATALGERVRATVEATIWKHFPVTVSVGVTTAIEGRGDADQLLRMTDEALYRSKREGRNRVTVAENRLEDAHCVTGG
;
A
#
# COMPACT_ATOMS: atom_id res chain seq x y z
N MET A 1 25.75 -6.38 -43.37
CA MET A 1 24.40 -6.63 -43.88
C MET A 1 24.32 -8.10 -44.22
N VAL A 2 23.32 -8.82 -43.68
CA VAL A 2 22.80 -10.11 -44.18
C VAL A 2 23.76 -11.31 -44.00
N GLN A 3 23.41 -12.49 -43.50
CA GLN A 3 22.26 -13.09 -42.81
C GLN A 3 22.87 -14.35 -42.15
N ASN A 4 22.59 -14.57 -40.86
CA ASN A 4 22.98 -15.80 -40.17
C ASN A 4 21.72 -16.68 -40.12
N THR A 5 21.66 -17.73 -40.91
CA THR A 5 20.72 -18.84 -40.74
C THR A 5 21.52 -20.07 -40.38
N VAL A 6 21.74 -20.23 -39.08
CA VAL A 6 22.32 -21.42 -38.48
C VAL A 6 21.27 -22.52 -38.51
N SER A 7 21.72 -23.68 -38.99
CA SER A 7 21.03 -24.95 -39.04
C SER A 7 20.59 -25.46 -37.67
N SER A 8 19.43 -26.10 -37.66
CA SER A 8 19.15 -27.37 -36.97
C SER A 8 19.68 -27.56 -35.54
N GLU A 9 18.82 -27.34 -34.55
CA GLU A 9 18.87 -28.08 -33.28
C GLU A 9 17.54 -28.82 -33.06
N MET A 10 17.57 -30.09 -33.45
CA MET A 10 17.25 -31.24 -32.59
C MET A 10 16.05 -31.06 -31.64
N ILE A 11 14.84 -31.21 -32.18
CA ILE A 11 13.66 -31.55 -31.39
C ILE A 11 13.74 -33.05 -31.10
N LEU A 12 13.98 -33.39 -29.83
CA LEU A 12 13.80 -34.72 -29.27
C LEU A 12 12.34 -35.16 -29.50
N GLU A 13 12.11 -36.00 -30.50
CA GLU A 13 10.82 -36.67 -30.69
C GLU A 13 10.61 -37.70 -29.58
N PHE A 14 9.79 -37.36 -28.59
CA PHE A 14 9.23 -38.34 -27.67
C PHE A 14 8.17 -39.18 -28.41
N PRO A 15 8.22 -40.52 -28.34
CA PRO A 15 7.30 -41.40 -29.06
C PRO A 15 5.92 -41.41 -28.36
N HIS A 16 5.12 -40.37 -28.61
CA HIS A 16 3.78 -40.19 -28.02
C HIS A 16 2.64 -40.86 -28.81
N ASP A 17 2.91 -41.45 -29.98
CA ASP A 17 1.86 -41.96 -30.87
C ASP A 17 1.21 -43.29 -30.41
N ALA A 18 1.83 -44.02 -29.48
CA ALA A 18 1.26 -45.27 -28.96
C ALA A 18 0.10 -45.06 -27.94
N ILE A 19 -0.12 -43.84 -27.44
CA ILE A 19 -1.14 -43.54 -26.42
C ILE A 19 -2.52 -43.18 -27.03
N ARG A 20 -2.60 -43.00 -28.35
CA ARG A 20 -3.81 -42.51 -29.04
C ARG A 20 -4.81 -43.58 -29.48
N GLN A 21 -4.51 -44.86 -29.31
CA GLN A 21 -5.47 -45.94 -29.52
C GLN A 21 -5.95 -46.50 -28.18
N SER A 22 -7.26 -46.65 -28.07
CA SER A 22 -8.00 -47.23 -26.95
C SER A 22 -7.23 -48.37 -26.27
N ILE A 23 -7.05 -48.26 -24.95
CA ILE A 23 -6.39 -49.23 -24.05
C ILE A 23 -4.86 -49.12 -24.05
N VAL A 24 -4.33 -48.32 -23.12
CA VAL A 24 -3.00 -48.54 -22.56
C VAL A 24 -3.21 -49.17 -21.18
N ILE A 25 -3.09 -50.50 -21.10
CA ILE A 25 -2.93 -51.32 -19.88
C ILE A 25 -3.98 -51.05 -18.76
N GLY A 26 -5.17 -51.63 -18.89
CA GLY A 26 -6.08 -51.88 -17.76
C GLY A 26 -6.91 -50.71 -17.22
N PHE A 27 -6.84 -49.52 -17.80
CA PHE A 27 -7.69 -48.37 -17.42
C PHE A 27 -8.27 -47.66 -18.66
N THR A 28 -9.36 -46.91 -18.43
CA THR A 28 -10.10 -46.12 -19.42
C THR A 28 -9.71 -44.64 -19.34
N PHE A 29 -10.05 -43.86 -20.37
CA PHE A 29 -9.86 -42.40 -20.33
C PHE A 29 -10.73 -41.73 -19.25
N ALA A 30 -11.86 -42.34 -18.90
CA ALA A 30 -12.70 -41.88 -17.79
C ALA A 30 -11.96 -42.01 -16.45
N ASP A 31 -11.19 -43.07 -16.24
CA ASP A 31 -10.38 -43.26 -15.02
C ASP A 31 -9.35 -42.13 -14.84
N VAL A 32 -8.80 -41.63 -15.94
CA VAL A 32 -7.87 -40.48 -15.94
C VAL A 32 -8.59 -39.18 -15.54
N LEU A 33 -9.77 -38.94 -16.12
CA LEU A 33 -10.56 -37.74 -15.82
C LEU A 33 -11.17 -37.74 -14.42
N ASP A 34 -11.45 -38.92 -13.87
CA ASP A 34 -11.94 -39.12 -12.50
C ASP A 34 -10.84 -38.94 -11.44
N ALA A 35 -9.57 -38.98 -11.84
CA ALA A 35 -8.43 -38.70 -10.95
C ALA A 35 -8.21 -37.20 -10.68
N PHE A 36 -8.78 -36.31 -11.50
CA PHE A 36 -8.73 -34.88 -11.26
C PHE A 36 -9.54 -34.50 -10.01
N ASP A 37 -9.00 -33.59 -9.21
CA ASP A 37 -9.69 -32.97 -8.07
C ASP A 37 -10.72 -31.89 -8.49
N SER A 38 -10.74 -31.57 -9.78
CA SER A 38 -11.58 -30.55 -10.39
C SER A 38 -12.75 -31.21 -11.11
N LYS A 39 -13.88 -30.50 -11.18
CA LYS A 39 -15.04 -31.02 -11.93
C LYS A 39 -14.80 -30.82 -13.41
N VAL A 40 -14.96 -31.87 -14.19
CA VAL A 40 -14.74 -31.86 -15.64
C VAL A 40 -16.06 -32.18 -16.35
N VAL A 41 -16.46 -31.31 -17.26
CA VAL A 41 -17.63 -31.48 -18.12
C VAL A 41 -17.18 -31.29 -19.57
N VAL A 42 -17.66 -32.14 -20.46
CA VAL A 42 -17.46 -31.97 -21.90
C VAL A 42 -18.80 -31.71 -22.55
N ILE A 43 -18.87 -30.67 -23.37
CA ILE A 43 -20.06 -30.32 -24.15
C ILE A 43 -19.77 -30.37 -25.65
N ASP A 44 -20.78 -30.71 -26.44
CA ASP A 44 -20.72 -30.61 -27.89
C ASP A 44 -21.07 -29.18 -28.39
N VAL A 45 -21.01 -28.97 -29.70
CA VAL A 45 -21.36 -27.69 -30.35
C VAL A 45 -22.79 -27.22 -30.09
N THR A 46 -23.70 -28.11 -29.68
CA THR A 46 -25.08 -27.76 -29.34
C THR A 46 -25.23 -27.32 -27.88
N GLY A 47 -24.17 -27.43 -27.08
CA GLY A 47 -24.18 -27.15 -25.65
C GLY A 47 -24.63 -28.33 -24.79
N ARG A 48 -24.82 -29.52 -25.38
CA ARG A 48 -25.20 -30.72 -24.62
C ARG A 48 -24.00 -31.35 -23.94
N ILE A 49 -24.18 -31.76 -22.69
CA ILE A 49 -23.18 -32.50 -21.91
C ILE A 49 -23.03 -33.89 -22.52
N VAL A 50 -21.84 -34.20 -23.03
CA VAL A 50 -21.50 -35.53 -23.57
C VAL A 50 -20.70 -36.37 -22.58
N TYR A 51 -20.06 -35.73 -21.59
CA TYR A 51 -19.33 -36.40 -20.53
C TYR A 51 -19.26 -35.51 -19.27
N ALA A 52 -19.25 -36.13 -18.10
CA ALA A 52 -18.88 -35.49 -16.85
C ALA A 52 -18.15 -36.49 -15.94
N ASN A 53 -17.10 -36.05 -15.25
CA ASN A 53 -16.34 -36.90 -14.35
C ASN A 53 -17.08 -37.14 -13.02
N ARG A 54 -16.64 -38.13 -12.23
CA ARG A 54 -17.29 -38.52 -10.98
C ARG A 54 -17.45 -37.36 -9.98
N ILE A 55 -16.44 -36.48 -9.91
CA ILE A 55 -16.44 -35.32 -9.00
C ILE A 55 -17.54 -34.31 -9.34
N TRP A 56 -17.95 -34.23 -10.61
CA TRP A 56 -19.07 -33.37 -11.04
C TRP A 56 -20.36 -33.67 -10.26
N TYR A 57 -20.65 -34.95 -10.00
CA TYR A 57 -21.89 -35.40 -9.37
C TYR A 57 -21.91 -35.32 -7.85
N GLY A 58 -20.78 -35.10 -7.19
CA GLY A 58 -20.62 -35.27 -5.75
C GLY A 58 -21.34 -34.24 -4.87
N GLU A 59 -21.88 -33.16 -5.44
CA GLU A 59 -22.30 -31.99 -4.64
C GLU A 59 -23.64 -31.36 -5.08
N PHE A 60 -24.49 -32.08 -5.80
CA PHE A 60 -25.83 -31.57 -6.10
C PHE A 60 -26.75 -31.69 -4.88
N PRO A 61 -27.55 -30.65 -4.56
CA PRO A 61 -28.38 -30.61 -3.35
C PRO A 61 -29.52 -31.65 -3.36
N ASP A 62 -29.96 -32.05 -4.55
CA ASP A 62 -31.04 -33.00 -4.76
C ASP A 62 -30.93 -33.72 -6.12
N ARG A 63 -31.69 -34.80 -6.28
CA ARG A 63 -31.69 -35.65 -7.49
C ARG A 63 -32.22 -34.93 -8.73
N GLU A 64 -33.17 -34.01 -8.58
CA GLU A 64 -33.73 -33.25 -9.70
C GLU A 64 -32.69 -32.27 -10.26
N THR A 65 -31.96 -31.59 -9.38
CA THR A 65 -30.84 -30.73 -9.76
C THR A 65 -29.72 -31.54 -10.42
N ALA A 66 -29.38 -32.71 -9.88
CA ALA A 66 -28.38 -33.60 -10.50
C ALA A 66 -28.76 -34.04 -11.94
N LEU A 67 -30.05 -34.29 -12.19
CA LEU A 67 -30.55 -34.65 -13.52
C LEU A 67 -30.45 -33.49 -14.52
N ARG A 68 -30.68 -32.24 -14.09
CA ARG A 68 -30.51 -31.04 -14.93
C ARG A 68 -29.07 -30.79 -15.38
N TRP A 69 -28.09 -31.38 -14.68
CA TRP A 69 -26.66 -31.27 -14.99
C TRP A 69 -26.03 -32.63 -15.39
N SER A 70 -26.86 -33.59 -15.81
CA SER A 70 -26.42 -34.93 -16.21
C SER A 70 -26.02 -35.00 -17.69
N VAL A 71 -25.35 -36.09 -18.08
CA VAL A 71 -25.05 -36.35 -19.50
C VAL A 71 -26.35 -36.37 -20.30
N GLY A 72 -26.36 -35.63 -21.42
CA GLY A 72 -27.52 -35.40 -22.28
C GLY A 72 -28.27 -34.09 -22.00
N ALA A 73 -28.04 -33.44 -20.85
CA ALA A 73 -28.63 -32.14 -20.53
C ALA A 73 -27.96 -30.98 -21.29
N ASP A 74 -28.71 -29.89 -21.48
CA ASP A 74 -28.24 -28.68 -22.15
C ASP A 74 -27.58 -27.74 -21.13
N TYR A 75 -26.25 -27.70 -21.13
CA TYR A 75 -25.44 -26.88 -20.23
C TYR A 75 -25.70 -25.38 -20.43
N LEU A 76 -25.91 -24.94 -21.67
CA LEU A 76 -26.14 -23.53 -22.01
C LEU A 76 -27.50 -23.06 -21.49
N SER A 77 -28.53 -23.89 -21.61
CA SER A 77 -29.88 -23.56 -21.13
C SER A 77 -29.92 -23.27 -19.63
N VAL A 78 -29.13 -24.02 -18.84
CA VAL A 78 -29.05 -23.81 -17.39
C VAL A 78 -28.25 -22.55 -17.04
N CYS A 79 -27.21 -22.24 -17.82
CA CYS A 79 -26.48 -20.97 -17.70
C CYS A 79 -27.36 -19.76 -18.05
N ASP A 80 -28.18 -19.86 -19.10
CA ASP A 80 -29.10 -18.79 -19.51
C ASP A 80 -30.20 -18.56 -18.48
N ALA A 81 -30.75 -19.63 -17.89
CA ALA A 81 -31.74 -19.53 -16.82
C ALA A 81 -31.19 -18.79 -15.58
N ALA A 82 -29.92 -19.01 -15.24
CA ALA A 82 -29.22 -18.27 -14.18
C ALA A 82 -28.96 -16.80 -14.56
N ALA A 83 -28.62 -16.52 -15.82
CA ALA A 83 -28.40 -15.15 -16.32
C ALA A 83 -29.67 -14.29 -16.31
N ILE A 84 -30.86 -14.89 -16.51
CA ILE A 84 -32.16 -14.20 -16.45
C ILE A 84 -32.45 -13.65 -15.05
N GLN A 85 -31.88 -14.25 -14.00
CA GLN A 85 -32.02 -13.77 -12.62
C GLN A 85 -31.12 -12.57 -12.27
N GLY A 86 -30.38 -12.02 -13.25
CA GLY A 86 -29.66 -10.75 -13.11
C GLY A 86 -28.16 -10.88 -12.80
N ASP A 87 -27.59 -12.08 -12.79
CA ASP A 87 -26.15 -12.27 -12.63
C ASP A 87 -25.38 -11.93 -13.92
N LYS A 88 -24.67 -10.79 -13.89
CA LYS A 88 -23.83 -10.31 -15.00
C LYS A 88 -22.73 -11.31 -15.38
N THR A 89 -22.24 -12.09 -14.42
CA THR A 89 -21.17 -13.08 -14.61
C THR A 89 -21.68 -14.25 -15.45
N SER A 90 -22.84 -14.80 -15.10
CA SER A 90 -23.51 -15.86 -15.85
C SER A 90 -23.83 -15.47 -17.30
N LYS A 91 -24.27 -14.22 -17.54
CA LYS A 91 -24.54 -13.72 -18.91
C LYS A 91 -23.28 -13.64 -19.77
N ALA A 92 -22.18 -13.12 -19.21
CA ALA A 92 -20.91 -13.04 -19.92
C ALA A 92 -20.32 -14.42 -20.21
N MET A 93 -20.42 -15.34 -19.24
CA MET A 93 -19.97 -16.73 -19.39
C MET A 93 -20.74 -17.48 -20.48
N ALA A 94 -22.07 -17.37 -20.52
CA ALA A 94 -22.90 -18.01 -21.54
C ALA A 94 -22.62 -17.47 -22.95
N LYS A 95 -22.29 -16.17 -23.07
CA LYS A 95 -21.84 -15.59 -24.34
C LYS A 95 -20.48 -16.14 -24.75
N ALA A 96 -19.50 -16.11 -23.84
CA ALA A 96 -18.14 -16.61 -24.10
C ALA A 96 -18.13 -18.10 -24.47
N LEU A 97 -18.96 -18.92 -23.83
CA LEU A 97 -19.12 -20.34 -24.20
C LEU A 97 -19.62 -20.49 -25.64
N ARG A 98 -20.61 -19.70 -26.07
CA ARG A 98 -21.09 -19.73 -27.45
C ARG A 98 -20.02 -19.32 -28.45
N GLU A 99 -19.27 -18.25 -28.16
CA GLU A 99 -18.11 -17.82 -28.98
C GLU A 99 -17.08 -18.96 -29.12
N VAL A 100 -16.84 -19.71 -28.04
CA VAL A 100 -15.92 -20.88 -28.09
C VAL A 100 -16.47 -22.00 -28.97
N LEU A 101 -17.75 -22.31 -28.87
CA LEU A 101 -18.37 -23.38 -29.65
C LEU A 101 -18.47 -23.02 -31.15
N THR A 102 -18.79 -21.77 -31.48
CA THR A 102 -18.81 -21.28 -32.88
C THR A 102 -17.41 -21.13 -33.47
N GLY A 103 -16.38 -21.04 -32.63
CA GLY A 103 -14.97 -20.92 -33.04
C GLY A 103 -14.51 -19.49 -33.20
N GLU A 104 -15.27 -18.54 -32.69
CA GLU A 104 -14.87 -17.14 -32.54
C GLU A 104 -13.82 -16.97 -31.41
N ARG A 105 -13.68 -17.98 -30.53
CA ARG A 105 -12.74 -18.00 -29.41
C ARG A 105 -12.17 -19.42 -29.21
N GLU A 106 -10.90 -19.54 -28.83
CA GLU A 106 -10.26 -20.85 -28.59
C GLU A 106 -10.47 -21.41 -27.16
N GLY A 107 -10.80 -20.53 -26.21
CA GLY A 107 -11.03 -20.85 -24.81
C GLY A 107 -11.08 -19.60 -23.95
N PHE A 108 -11.39 -19.77 -22.66
CA PHE A 108 -11.31 -18.67 -21.69
C PHE A 108 -11.20 -19.22 -20.27
N GLU A 109 -10.84 -18.34 -19.34
CA GLU A 109 -10.81 -18.63 -17.91
C GLU A 109 -11.54 -17.50 -17.17
N VAL A 110 -12.38 -17.86 -16.20
CA VAL A 110 -13.15 -16.88 -15.41
C VAL A 110 -13.43 -17.42 -14.01
N ASP A 111 -13.23 -16.56 -13.01
CA ASP A 111 -13.65 -16.84 -11.64
C ASP A 111 -15.11 -16.43 -11.45
N TYR A 112 -15.88 -17.29 -10.79
CA TYR A 112 -17.29 -17.02 -10.53
C TYR A 112 -17.71 -17.51 -9.14
N PRO A 113 -18.60 -16.77 -8.46
CA PRO A 113 -19.17 -17.22 -7.19
C PRO A 113 -20.26 -18.26 -7.44
N CYS A 114 -20.28 -19.30 -6.61
CA CYS A 114 -21.38 -20.26 -6.51
C CYS A 114 -21.78 -20.35 -5.04
N HIS A 115 -22.62 -19.42 -4.60
CA HIS A 115 -23.05 -19.33 -3.22
C HIS A 115 -24.38 -20.06 -3.03
N SER A 116 -24.48 -20.80 -1.94
CA SER A 116 -25.75 -21.30 -1.39
C SER A 116 -26.08 -20.53 -0.12
N ILE A 117 -27.31 -20.70 0.39
CA ILE A 117 -27.77 -20.08 1.65
C ILE A 117 -26.84 -20.43 2.82
N HIS A 118 -26.18 -21.60 2.79
CA HIS A 118 -25.34 -22.09 3.89
C HIS A 118 -23.84 -22.02 3.60
N ILE A 119 -23.43 -21.94 2.33
CA ILE A 119 -22.03 -22.09 1.94
C ILE A 119 -21.70 -21.15 0.78
N SER A 120 -20.75 -20.24 0.99
CA SER A 120 -20.13 -19.45 -0.08
C SER A 120 -18.97 -20.21 -0.70
N ARG A 121 -19.07 -20.49 -2.00
CA ARG A 121 -17.99 -21.07 -2.81
C ARG A 121 -17.61 -20.18 -3.98
N TRP A 122 -16.37 -20.35 -4.45
CA TRP A 122 -15.83 -19.72 -5.64
C TRP A 122 -15.17 -20.77 -6.50
N PHE A 123 -15.36 -20.66 -7.80
CA PHE A 123 -14.77 -21.57 -8.77
C PHE A 123 -14.09 -20.79 -9.87
N THR A 124 -12.99 -21.33 -10.38
CA THR A 124 -12.44 -20.95 -11.68
C THR A 124 -13.02 -21.90 -12.71
N LEU A 125 -13.74 -21.37 -13.70
CA LEU A 125 -14.11 -22.09 -14.90
C LEU A 125 -13.04 -21.86 -15.96
N ARG A 126 -12.40 -22.93 -16.41
CA ARG A 126 -11.53 -22.92 -17.59
C ARG A 126 -12.19 -23.70 -18.71
N VAL A 127 -12.31 -23.07 -19.87
CA VAL A 127 -12.88 -23.66 -21.09
C VAL A 127 -11.79 -23.82 -22.12
N SER A 128 -11.67 -25.02 -22.67
CA SER A 128 -10.71 -25.34 -23.74
C SER A 128 -11.37 -26.22 -24.79
N ILE A 129 -10.94 -26.12 -26.06
CA ILE A 129 -11.53 -26.87 -27.16
C ILE A 129 -10.69 -28.07 -27.59
N PHE A 130 -11.35 -29.08 -28.14
CA PHE A 130 -10.70 -30.09 -28.96
C PHE A 130 -11.61 -30.52 -30.12
N ILE A 131 -11.00 -31.14 -31.13
CA ILE A 131 -11.70 -31.64 -32.31
C ILE A 131 -11.50 -33.16 -32.38
N SER A 132 -12.60 -33.91 -32.53
CA SER A 132 -12.57 -35.35 -32.71
C SER A 132 -13.61 -35.77 -33.75
N GLY A 133 -13.21 -36.58 -34.73
CA GLY A 133 -14.09 -37.03 -35.81
C GLY A 133 -14.74 -35.88 -36.60
N GLY A 134 -14.02 -34.76 -36.79
CA GLY A 134 -14.52 -33.56 -37.46
C GLY A 134 -15.53 -32.74 -36.65
N LYS A 135 -15.82 -33.12 -35.40
CA LYS A 135 -16.72 -32.39 -34.48
C LYS A 135 -15.91 -31.65 -33.43
N ARG A 136 -16.35 -30.43 -33.09
CA ARG A 136 -15.75 -29.61 -32.03
C ARG A 136 -16.44 -29.92 -30.69
N PHE A 137 -15.64 -29.93 -29.63
CA PHE A 137 -16.08 -30.11 -28.26
C PHE A 137 -15.41 -29.06 -27.37
N ALA A 138 -16.07 -28.69 -26.29
CA ALA A 138 -15.50 -27.86 -25.24
C ALA A 138 -15.38 -28.66 -23.94
N VAL A 139 -14.22 -28.58 -23.31
CA VAL A 139 -13.93 -29.10 -21.97
C VAL A 139 -14.05 -27.93 -21.00
N LEU A 140 -14.91 -28.08 -20.01
CA LEU A 140 -15.16 -27.15 -18.93
C LEU A 140 -14.58 -27.74 -17.65
N LEU A 141 -13.57 -27.08 -17.11
CA LEU A 141 -12.93 -27.45 -15.85
C LEU A 141 -13.32 -26.46 -14.78
N HIS A 142 -14.01 -26.93 -13.75
CA HIS A 142 -14.40 -26.15 -12.58
C HIS A 142 -13.49 -26.50 -11.40
N LYS A 143 -12.60 -25.57 -11.06
CA LYS A 143 -11.69 -25.71 -9.92
C LYS A 143 -12.22 -24.92 -8.73
N ASP A 144 -12.39 -25.56 -7.57
CA ASP A 144 -12.78 -24.86 -6.35
C ASP A 144 -11.61 -24.02 -5.82
N ILE A 145 -11.78 -22.69 -5.82
CA ILE A 145 -10.81 -21.72 -5.33
C ILE A 145 -11.24 -21.08 -4.00
N THR A 146 -12.26 -21.63 -3.34
CA THR A 146 -12.82 -21.09 -2.10
C THR A 146 -11.77 -20.98 -1.00
N ARG A 147 -10.89 -21.98 -0.86
CA ARG A 147 -9.82 -21.96 0.14
C ARG A 147 -8.79 -20.87 -0.16
N GLN A 148 -8.47 -20.67 -1.44
CA GLN A 148 -7.52 -19.64 -1.88
C GLN A 148 -8.08 -18.25 -1.61
N ILE A 149 -9.30 -17.95 -2.07
CA ILE A 149 -9.97 -16.65 -1.85
C ILE A 149 -10.12 -16.35 -0.35
N LYS A 150 -10.45 -17.36 0.47
CA LYS A 150 -10.53 -17.18 1.94
C LYS A 150 -9.17 -16.90 2.56
N ALA A 151 -8.12 -17.57 2.10
CA ALA A 151 -6.76 -17.35 2.59
C ALA A 151 -6.23 -15.96 2.20
N GLU A 152 -6.45 -15.53 0.96
CA GLU A 152 -6.08 -14.20 0.47
C GLU A 152 -6.78 -13.10 1.29
N LYS A 153 -8.10 -13.20 1.47
CA LYS A 153 -8.84 -12.24 2.32
C LYS A 153 -8.38 -12.23 3.77
N ALA A 154 -8.08 -13.40 4.35
CA ALA A 154 -7.56 -13.48 5.71
C ALA A 154 -6.17 -12.87 5.85
N LEU A 155 -5.32 -13.01 4.81
CA LEU A 155 -4.01 -12.38 4.76
C LEU A 155 -4.13 -10.86 4.68
N GLU A 156 -4.98 -10.34 3.78
CA GLU A 156 -5.25 -8.91 3.66
C GLU A 156 -5.77 -8.31 4.98
N GLN A 157 -6.69 -9.00 5.66
CA GLN A 157 -7.20 -8.57 6.96
C GLN A 157 -6.09 -8.52 8.01
N ARG A 158 -5.25 -9.55 8.09
CA ARG A 158 -4.11 -9.58 9.02
C ARG A 158 -3.10 -8.47 8.71
N GLU A 159 -2.80 -8.20 7.45
CA GLU A 159 -1.93 -7.08 7.08
C GLU A 159 -2.52 -5.74 7.52
N GLN A 160 -3.82 -5.54 7.34
CA GLN A 160 -4.50 -4.32 7.81
C GLN A 160 -4.46 -4.20 9.34
N GLU A 161 -4.69 -5.28 10.07
CA GLU A 161 -4.60 -5.30 11.54
C GLU A 161 -3.17 -5.00 12.01
N LEU A 162 -2.16 -5.64 11.42
CA LEU A 162 -0.75 -5.37 11.72
C LEU A 162 -0.39 -3.91 11.44
N ARG A 163 -0.84 -3.35 10.32
CA ARG A 163 -0.63 -1.92 10.00
C ARG A 163 -1.27 -1.01 11.04
N LYS A 164 -2.50 -1.30 11.48
CA LYS A 164 -3.19 -0.53 12.52
C LYS A 164 -2.45 -0.61 13.86
N MET A 165 -2.06 -1.82 14.29
CA MET A 165 -1.31 -2.01 15.54
C MET A 165 0.06 -1.32 15.50
N ASN A 166 0.79 -1.42 14.38
CA ASN A 166 2.05 -0.71 14.21
C ASN A 166 1.86 0.80 14.20
N GLY A 167 0.78 1.29 13.57
CA GLY A 167 0.38 2.70 13.66
C GLY A 167 0.17 3.12 15.12
N HIS A 168 -0.57 2.34 15.91
CA HIS A 168 -0.82 2.59 17.32
C HIS A 168 0.46 2.55 18.19
N LEU A 169 1.42 1.67 17.87
CA LEU A 169 2.72 1.63 18.55
C LEU A 169 3.59 2.84 18.17
N SER A 170 3.61 3.22 16.89
CA SER A 170 4.28 4.45 16.44
C SER A 170 3.65 5.69 17.06
N ASP A 171 2.34 5.64 17.31
CA ASP A 171 1.57 6.65 18.03
C ASP A 171 1.95 6.73 19.52
N LEU A 172 2.33 5.62 20.15
CA LEU A 172 2.84 5.64 21.52
C LEU A 172 4.31 6.05 21.61
N ALA A 173 5.08 5.86 20.54
CA ALA A 173 6.45 6.32 20.45
C ALA A 173 6.49 7.85 20.30
N LYS A 174 7.24 8.52 21.18
CA LYS A 174 7.46 9.98 21.14
C LYS A 174 8.77 10.37 20.46
N THR A 175 9.50 9.40 19.93
CA THR A 175 10.85 9.54 19.39
C THR A 175 10.83 9.19 17.90
N ASP A 176 11.52 10.01 17.10
CA ASP A 176 11.80 9.72 15.69
C ASP A 176 12.94 8.70 15.60
N VAL A 177 12.69 7.58 14.93
CA VAL A 177 13.64 6.45 14.88
C VAL A 177 14.92 6.74 14.11
N LEU A 178 14.89 7.68 13.15
CA LEU A 178 16.05 8.02 12.33
C LEU A 178 17.01 8.96 13.07
N THR A 179 16.43 9.97 13.71
CA THR A 179 17.19 11.10 14.27
C THR A 179 17.31 11.03 15.79
N GLY A 180 16.54 10.15 16.42
CA GLY A 180 16.51 9.95 17.87
C GLY A 180 15.97 11.12 18.68
N VAL A 181 15.62 12.26 18.07
CA VAL A 181 14.93 13.37 18.72
C VAL A 181 13.44 13.06 18.86
N CYS A 182 12.65 13.92 19.51
CA CYS A 182 11.21 13.72 19.55
C CYS A 182 10.62 13.68 18.13
N ASN A 183 9.55 12.91 17.92
CA ASN A 183 8.75 13.05 16.71
C ASN A 183 7.71 14.18 16.87
N ARG A 184 6.98 14.50 15.79
CA ARG A 184 5.93 15.53 15.79
C ARG A 184 4.91 15.38 16.93
N ARG A 185 4.58 14.14 17.30
CA ARG A 185 3.67 13.85 18.41
C ARG A 185 4.28 14.16 19.77
N GLY A 186 5.52 13.72 20.01
CA GLY A 186 6.30 14.07 21.20
C GLY A 186 6.42 15.58 21.38
N PHE A 187 6.70 16.30 20.28
CA PHE A 187 6.70 17.76 20.26
C PHE A 187 5.34 18.37 20.61
N THR A 188 4.25 17.88 20.01
CA THR A 188 2.91 18.44 20.25
C THR A 188 2.49 18.30 21.72
N GLU A 189 2.81 17.17 22.34
CA GLU A 189 2.57 16.96 23.77
C GLU A 189 3.46 17.87 24.64
N ALA A 190 4.73 18.04 24.29
CA ALA A 190 5.63 18.97 24.97
C ALA A 190 5.14 20.42 24.84
N MET A 191 4.75 20.86 23.64
CA MET A 191 4.22 22.20 23.37
C MET A 191 3.02 22.53 24.25
N LYS A 192 2.05 21.63 24.35
CA LYS A 192 0.86 21.80 25.20
C LYS A 192 1.25 21.94 26.68
N ARG A 193 2.17 21.10 27.15
CA ARG A 193 2.63 21.10 28.54
C ARG A 193 3.39 22.40 28.87
N GLU A 194 4.33 22.79 28.03
CA GLU A 194 5.19 23.96 28.29
C GLU A 194 4.43 25.28 28.10
N LEU A 195 3.47 25.37 27.17
CA LEU A 195 2.58 26.54 27.08
C LEU A 195 1.75 26.72 28.35
N SER A 196 1.15 25.64 28.86
CA SER A 196 0.39 25.68 30.11
C SER A 196 1.28 26.11 31.28
N ARG A 197 2.51 25.60 31.34
CA ARG A 197 3.51 25.98 32.35
C ARG A 197 3.90 27.46 32.23
N ALA A 198 4.26 27.92 31.03
CA ALA A 198 4.68 29.30 30.77
C ALA A 198 3.58 30.30 31.12
N SER A 199 2.33 29.99 30.76
CA SER A 199 1.17 30.84 31.08
C SER A 199 0.93 30.97 32.59
N ARG A 200 1.12 29.86 33.33
CA ARG A 200 0.97 29.81 34.79
C ARG A 200 2.07 30.57 35.53
N PHE A 201 3.31 30.42 35.11
CA PHE A 201 4.48 31.01 35.78
C PHE A 201 4.91 32.35 35.19
N LYS A 202 4.20 32.84 34.15
CA LYS A 202 4.53 34.09 33.45
C LYS A 202 5.96 34.09 32.91
N THR A 203 6.41 32.95 32.41
CA THR A 203 7.74 32.80 31.80
C THR A 203 7.65 32.87 30.28
N SER A 204 8.78 33.19 29.64
CA SER A 204 8.89 33.15 28.19
C SER A 204 8.97 31.71 27.68
N LEU A 205 8.39 31.45 26.51
CA LEU A 205 8.51 30.19 25.79
C LEU A 205 8.87 30.49 24.34
N SER A 206 10.05 30.05 23.90
CA SER A 206 10.49 30.24 22.53
C SER A 206 10.35 28.97 21.70
N LEU A 207 10.06 29.15 20.42
CA LEU A 207 9.96 28.10 19.42
C LEU A 207 10.87 28.46 18.26
N LEU A 208 11.71 27.52 17.86
CA LEU A 208 12.51 27.59 16.65
C LEU A 208 12.03 26.52 15.68
N MET A 209 11.90 26.88 14.41
CA MET A 209 11.67 25.92 13.33
C MET A 209 12.83 26.00 12.34
N LEU A 210 13.38 24.85 12.01
CA LEU A 210 14.57 24.69 11.20
C LEU A 210 14.25 23.86 9.98
N ASP A 211 14.85 24.20 8.85
CA ASP A 211 14.75 23.42 7.62
C ASP A 211 16.13 23.28 6.99
N VAL A 212 16.43 22.07 6.52
CA VAL A 212 17.69 21.79 5.83
C VAL A 212 17.65 22.36 4.42
N ASP A 213 18.52 23.34 4.17
CA ASP A 213 18.55 24.05 2.91
C ASP A 213 18.92 23.11 1.76
N HIS A 214 18.16 23.19 0.67
CA HIS A 214 18.39 22.41 -0.55
C HIS A 214 18.38 20.88 -0.34
N PHE A 215 17.73 20.38 0.71
CA PHE A 215 17.71 18.94 1.03
C PHE A 215 17.17 18.06 -0.09
N LYS A 216 16.12 18.51 -0.80
CA LYS A 216 15.64 17.83 -2.00
C LYS A 216 16.74 17.64 -3.05
N ASN A 217 17.49 18.70 -3.37
CA ASN A 217 18.58 18.61 -4.36
C ASN A 217 19.68 17.66 -3.90
N TYR A 218 19.97 17.64 -2.60
CA TYR A 218 20.91 16.69 -1.99
C TYR A 218 20.44 15.24 -2.20
N ASN A 219 19.17 14.94 -1.89
CA ASN A 219 18.58 13.63 -2.10
C ASN A 219 18.51 13.22 -3.57
N ASP A 220 18.14 14.14 -4.46
CA ASP A 220 18.07 13.87 -5.89
C ASP A 220 19.46 13.54 -6.47
N THR A 221 20.54 14.08 -5.87
CA THR A 221 21.92 13.87 -6.31
C THR A 221 22.56 12.61 -5.70
N TYR A 222 22.36 12.37 -4.40
CA TYR A 222 23.09 11.35 -3.64
C TYR A 222 22.19 10.19 -3.14
N GLY A 223 20.88 10.26 -3.39
CA GLY A 223 19.88 9.29 -2.97
C GLY A 223 19.38 9.49 -1.53
N HIS A 224 18.17 9.01 -1.26
CA HIS A 224 17.55 9.07 0.07
C HIS A 224 18.42 8.49 1.21
N PRO A 225 19.15 7.37 1.04
CA PRO A 225 20.01 6.87 2.12
C PRO A 225 21.09 7.86 2.56
N ALA A 226 21.59 8.71 1.65
CA ALA A 226 22.56 9.75 1.99
C ALA A 226 21.90 10.89 2.78
N GLY A 227 20.68 11.29 2.41
CA GLY A 227 19.91 12.27 3.17
C GLY A 227 19.55 11.79 4.56
N ASP A 228 19.24 10.50 4.72
CA ASP A 228 18.95 9.91 6.03
C ASP A 228 20.15 10.02 6.98
N VAL A 229 21.38 9.86 6.48
CA VAL A 229 22.61 10.09 7.26
C VAL A 229 22.73 11.55 7.71
N VAL A 230 22.43 12.50 6.82
CA VAL A 230 22.45 13.94 7.17
C VAL A 230 21.44 14.24 8.28
N LEU A 231 20.22 13.73 8.15
CA LEU A 231 19.16 13.95 9.15
C LEU A 231 19.49 13.31 10.49
N ALA A 232 20.04 12.08 10.49
CA ALA A 232 20.47 11.40 11.70
C ALA A 232 21.56 12.18 12.44
N GLN A 233 22.58 12.64 11.72
CA GLN A 233 23.67 13.45 12.28
C GLN A 233 23.17 14.82 12.77
N LEU A 234 22.24 15.45 12.05
CA LEU A 234 21.61 16.69 12.49
C LEU A 234 20.81 16.49 13.79
N GLY A 235 20.06 15.39 13.92
CA GLY A 235 19.35 15.05 15.15
C GLY A 235 20.28 14.98 16.37
N GLU A 236 21.39 14.27 16.25
CA GLU A 236 22.39 14.17 17.32
C GLU A 236 23.07 15.51 17.63
N LEU A 237 23.37 16.31 16.60
CA LEU A 237 23.90 17.66 16.77
C LEU A 237 22.92 18.54 17.55
N LEU A 238 21.63 18.54 17.19
CA LEU A 238 20.61 19.32 17.88
C LEU A 238 20.48 18.91 19.35
N LYS A 239 20.47 17.61 19.66
CA LYS A 239 20.46 17.12 21.05
C LYS A 239 21.64 17.65 21.86
N SER A 240 22.83 17.71 21.27
CA SER A 240 24.03 18.20 21.96
C SER A 240 24.02 19.71 22.24
N LEU A 241 23.23 20.47 21.49
CA LEU A 241 23.18 21.93 21.57
C LEU A 241 22.09 22.48 22.50
N VAL A 242 21.09 21.66 22.82
CA VAL A 242 19.93 22.02 23.66
C VAL A 242 20.12 21.51 25.09
N ARG A 243 19.43 22.13 26.06
CA ARG A 243 19.44 21.72 27.47
C ARG A 243 18.48 20.54 27.69
N ASP A 244 18.62 19.83 28.80
CA ASP A 244 17.72 18.72 29.18
C ASP A 244 16.24 19.13 29.28
N VAL A 245 15.97 20.40 29.57
CA VAL A 245 14.62 20.97 29.66
C VAL A 245 14.06 21.41 28.30
N ASP A 246 14.93 21.59 27.31
CA ASP A 246 14.55 21.97 25.95
C ASP A 246 14.07 20.71 25.19
N THR A 247 13.17 20.88 24.23
CA THR A 247 12.73 19.75 23.37
C THR A 247 13.22 19.97 21.95
N ALA A 248 14.08 19.08 21.47
CA ALA A 248 14.37 18.94 20.04
C ALA A 248 13.43 17.89 19.42
N ALA A 249 12.86 18.18 18.26
CA ALA A 249 12.00 17.25 17.55
C ALA A 249 12.12 17.36 16.03
N ARG A 250 11.86 16.27 15.32
CA ARG A 250 11.65 16.25 13.88
C ARG A 250 10.17 16.44 13.58
N TYR A 251 9.83 17.55 12.93
CA TYR A 251 8.45 17.94 12.67
C TYR A 251 7.89 17.21 11.43
N GLY A 252 8.71 17.03 10.40
CA GLY A 252 8.40 16.23 9.21
C GLY A 252 9.43 16.43 8.10
N GLY A 253 9.73 15.39 7.31
CA GLY A 253 10.71 15.51 6.21
C GLY A 253 12.09 15.98 6.73
N GLU A 254 12.56 17.11 6.20
CA GLU A 254 13.77 17.82 6.62
C GLU A 254 13.58 18.89 7.71
N GLU A 255 12.38 19.02 8.26
CA GLU A 255 12.03 20.08 9.22
C GLU A 255 12.23 19.60 10.68
N PHE A 256 12.90 20.44 11.47
CA PHE A 256 13.10 20.25 12.91
C PHE A 256 12.52 21.42 13.69
N VAL A 257 12.14 21.16 14.94
CA VAL A 257 11.67 22.19 15.86
C VAL A 257 12.39 22.09 17.20
N LEU A 258 12.71 23.23 17.78
CA LEU A 258 13.24 23.35 19.14
C LEU A 258 12.26 24.14 19.99
N LEU A 259 11.82 23.57 21.10
CA LEU A 259 10.99 24.22 22.10
C LEU A 259 11.85 24.56 23.32
N LEU A 260 11.89 25.84 23.69
CA LEU A 260 12.80 26.37 24.70
C LEU A 260 11.99 27.01 25.85
N PRO A 261 11.69 26.26 26.92
CA PRO A 261 11.08 26.82 28.12
C PRO A 261 11.97 27.90 28.74
N GLU A 262 11.34 28.90 29.34
CA GLU A 262 12.02 29.94 30.14
C GLU A 262 13.15 30.64 29.37
N THR A 263 12.96 30.80 28.06
CA THR A 263 13.93 31.42 27.15
C THR A 263 13.25 32.59 26.44
N ASP A 264 13.93 33.73 26.40
CA ASP A 264 13.45 34.93 25.72
C ASP A 264 13.91 34.96 24.25
N SER A 265 13.50 36.00 23.53
CA SER A 265 13.80 36.12 22.10
C SER A 265 15.30 36.23 21.82
N GLU A 266 16.07 36.88 22.70
CA GLU A 266 17.52 37.03 22.54
C GLU A 266 18.23 35.69 22.73
N GLY A 267 17.92 34.96 23.81
CA GLY A 267 18.47 33.64 24.07
C GLY A 267 18.08 32.62 22.99
N ALA A 268 16.84 32.68 22.51
CA ALA A 268 16.37 31.83 21.41
C ALA A 268 17.09 32.13 20.10
N THR A 269 17.29 33.40 19.77
CA THR A 269 18.03 33.82 18.58
C THR A 269 19.50 33.40 18.66
N ALA A 270 20.13 33.57 19.83
CA ALA A 270 21.50 33.14 20.07
C ALA A 270 21.67 31.62 19.90
N LEU A 271 20.71 30.82 20.39
CA LEU A 271 20.70 29.37 20.14
C LEU A 271 20.51 29.06 18.65
N GLY A 272 19.57 29.75 17.98
CA GLY A 272 19.34 29.59 16.54
C GLY A 272 20.61 29.85 15.73
N GLU A 273 21.34 30.92 16.04
CA GLU A 273 22.61 31.24 15.37
C GLU A 273 23.70 30.23 15.68
N ARG A 274 23.76 29.74 16.93
CA ARG A 274 24.67 28.67 17.30
C ARG A 274 24.40 27.40 16.52
N VAL A 275 23.13 27.00 16.39
CA VAL A 275 22.73 25.83 15.57
C VAL A 275 23.13 26.04 14.11
N ARG A 276 22.74 27.17 13.52
CA ARG A 276 23.05 27.51 12.12
C ARG A 276 24.55 27.45 11.84
N ALA A 277 25.35 28.13 12.66
CA ALA A 277 26.81 28.15 12.52
C ALA A 277 27.46 26.78 12.74
N THR A 278 26.94 25.98 13.69
CA THR A 278 27.46 24.63 13.95
C THR A 278 27.17 23.70 12.77
N VAL A 279 25.97 23.77 12.19
CA VAL A 279 25.60 22.99 10.99
C VAL A 279 26.49 23.36 9.81
N GLU A 280 26.67 24.65 9.56
CA GLU A 280 27.53 25.17 8.49
C GLU A 280 28.99 24.73 8.64
N ALA A 281 29.51 24.72 9.88
CA ALA A 281 30.88 24.30 10.18
C ALA A 281 31.07 22.77 10.22
N THR A 282 29.99 21.99 10.27
CA THR A 282 30.05 20.54 10.34
C THR A 282 30.54 19.96 9.02
N ILE A 283 31.44 18.97 9.08
CA ILE A 283 31.89 18.25 7.90
C ILE A 283 30.83 17.19 7.54
N TRP A 284 30.16 17.40 6.40
CA TRP A 284 29.17 16.49 5.85
C TRP A 284 29.82 15.62 4.76
N LYS A 285 29.39 14.35 4.66
CA LYS A 285 30.06 13.34 3.82
C LYS A 285 30.19 13.72 2.32
N HIS A 286 29.18 14.37 1.74
CA HIS A 286 29.12 14.63 0.30
C HIS A 286 29.18 16.12 -0.07
N PHE A 287 28.39 16.96 0.59
CA PHE A 287 28.28 18.38 0.29
C PHE A 287 27.96 19.17 1.57
N PRO A 288 28.43 20.42 1.71
CA PRO A 288 28.07 21.28 2.83
C PRO A 288 26.55 21.39 2.99
N VAL A 289 26.08 21.30 4.23
CA VAL A 289 24.67 21.45 4.57
C VAL A 289 24.53 22.72 5.40
N THR A 290 23.48 23.49 5.13
CA THR A 290 23.09 24.66 5.93
C THR A 290 21.63 24.52 6.36
N VAL A 291 21.23 25.31 7.35
CA VAL A 291 19.84 25.40 7.78
C VAL A 291 19.34 26.83 7.76
N SER A 292 18.07 26.99 7.42
CA SER A 292 17.30 28.20 7.67
C SER A 292 16.51 28.05 8.96
N VAL A 293 16.39 29.13 9.76
CA VAL A 293 15.76 29.07 11.09
C VAL A 293 14.78 30.22 11.31
N GLY A 294 13.51 29.89 11.56
CA GLY A 294 12.51 30.82 12.06
C GLY A 294 12.43 30.78 13.59
N VAL A 295 12.25 31.94 14.24
CA VAL A 295 12.18 32.07 15.71
C VAL A 295 10.94 32.85 16.12
N THR A 296 10.16 32.32 17.06
CA THR A 296 9.08 33.05 17.75
C THR A 296 9.23 32.89 19.25
N THR A 297 8.79 33.90 20.02
CA THR A 297 8.72 33.83 21.48
C THR A 297 7.35 34.26 21.97
N ALA A 298 6.70 33.42 22.78
CA ALA A 298 5.56 33.79 23.60
C ALA A 298 6.06 34.42 24.90
N ILE A 299 5.65 35.66 25.15
CA ILE A 299 5.93 36.38 26.40
C ILE A 299 4.84 36.02 27.41
N GLU A 300 5.23 35.67 28.63
CA GLU A 300 4.31 35.23 29.70
C GLU A 300 3.40 34.05 29.31
N GLY A 301 3.83 33.21 28.36
CA GLY A 301 3.02 32.13 27.80
C GLY A 301 1.74 32.60 27.10
N ARG A 302 1.71 33.84 26.56
CA ARG A 302 0.59 34.34 25.75
C ARG A 302 0.58 33.71 24.35
N GLY A 303 -0.61 33.51 23.82
CA GLY A 303 -0.87 32.86 22.53
C GLY A 303 -1.21 31.37 22.66
N ASP A 304 -1.60 30.77 21.54
CA ASP A 304 -1.82 29.33 21.42
C ASP A 304 -0.75 28.64 20.56
N ALA A 305 -0.70 27.31 20.64
CA ALA A 305 0.30 26.52 19.94
C ALA A 305 0.27 26.75 18.41
N ASP A 306 -0.91 26.90 17.83
CA ASP A 306 -1.06 27.06 16.39
C ASP A 306 -0.57 28.44 15.95
N GLN A 307 -0.80 29.48 16.75
CA GLN A 307 -0.29 30.83 16.51
C GLN A 307 1.23 30.87 16.56
N LEU A 308 1.86 30.26 17.58
CA LEU A 308 3.32 30.20 17.68
C LEU A 308 3.93 29.44 16.49
N LEU A 309 3.32 28.32 16.10
CA LEU A 309 3.78 27.54 14.94
C LEU A 309 3.67 28.36 13.65
N ARG A 310 2.53 29.01 13.38
CA ARG A 310 2.34 29.84 12.18
C ARG A 310 3.37 30.97 12.10
N MET A 311 3.59 31.70 13.19
CA MET A 311 4.56 32.81 13.21
C MET A 311 6.00 32.34 13.02
N THR A 312 6.33 31.17 13.57
CA THR A 312 7.66 30.57 13.42
C THR A 312 7.88 30.08 11.99
N ASP A 313 6.85 29.51 11.37
CA ASP A 313 6.86 29.10 9.96
C ASP A 313 7.02 30.30 9.02
N GLU A 314 6.29 31.39 9.25
CA GLU A 314 6.44 32.63 8.48
C GLU A 314 7.86 33.20 8.59
N ALA A 315 8.45 33.17 9.79
CA ALA A 315 9.82 33.59 10.00
C ALA A 315 10.83 32.68 9.27
N LEU A 316 10.64 31.35 9.33
CA LEU A 316 11.46 30.39 8.60
C LEU A 316 11.34 30.57 7.08
N TYR A 317 10.14 30.84 6.59
CA TYR A 317 9.90 31.15 5.19
C TYR A 317 10.64 32.41 4.74
N ARG A 318 10.67 33.46 5.56
CA ARG A 318 11.53 34.64 5.32
C ARG A 318 13.00 34.26 5.26
N SER A 319 13.51 33.45 6.19
CA SER A 319 14.89 32.96 6.14
C SER A 319 15.22 32.28 4.81
N LYS A 320 14.32 31.40 4.34
CA LYS A 320 14.47 30.69 3.05
C LYS A 320 14.46 31.64 1.85
N ARG A 321 13.61 32.67 1.88
CA ARG A 321 13.46 33.62 0.75
C ARG A 321 14.59 34.62 0.65
N GLU A 322 15.15 35.05 1.77
CA GLU A 322 16.13 36.14 1.80
C GLU A 322 17.57 35.67 1.58
N GLY A 323 17.79 34.38 1.35
CA GLY A 323 19.10 33.83 0.98
C GLY A 323 19.50 32.57 1.73
N ARG A 324 18.62 31.99 2.56
CA ARG A 324 18.88 30.79 3.37
C ARG A 324 20.02 30.98 4.36
N ASN A 325 20.44 29.90 5.03
CA ASN A 325 21.55 29.87 5.99
C ASN A 325 21.52 31.09 6.94
N ARG A 326 20.37 31.29 7.61
CA ARG A 326 20.15 32.45 8.49
C ARG A 326 19.07 32.18 9.51
N VAL A 327 19.05 33.02 10.53
CA VAL A 327 18.00 33.08 11.55
C VAL A 327 17.13 34.31 11.30
N THR A 328 15.81 34.14 11.35
CA THR A 328 14.84 35.25 11.27
C THR A 328 13.89 35.17 12.44
N VAL A 329 13.67 36.29 13.12
CA VAL A 329 12.71 36.40 14.22
C VAL A 329 11.34 36.84 13.68
N ALA A 330 10.26 36.34 14.26
CA ALA A 330 8.91 36.79 13.95
C ALA A 330 8.72 38.27 14.31
N GLU A 331 8.14 39.06 13.40
CA GLU A 331 8.01 40.52 13.51
C GLU A 331 6.98 40.95 14.57
N ASN A 332 5.97 40.12 14.84
CA ASN A 332 5.00 40.37 15.90
C ASN A 332 5.43 39.64 17.17
N ARG A 333 5.79 40.37 18.23
CA ARG A 333 5.80 39.78 19.56
C ARG A 333 4.34 39.62 19.99
N LEU A 334 4.01 38.54 20.69
CA LEU A 334 2.70 38.36 21.30
C LEU A 334 2.54 39.26 22.55
N GLU A 335 2.77 40.56 22.37
CA GLU A 335 2.59 41.60 23.38
C GLU A 335 1.12 42.11 23.37
N ASP A 336 0.44 42.09 22.21
CA ASP A 336 -0.78 42.91 21.98
C ASP A 336 -2.14 42.20 22.03
N ALA A 337 -2.22 40.90 22.30
CA ALA A 337 -3.52 40.25 22.45
C ALA A 337 -3.99 40.33 23.91
N HIS A 338 -4.51 41.49 24.38
CA HIS A 338 -5.52 41.65 25.45
C HIS A 338 -5.94 43.12 25.59
N CYS A 339 -6.83 43.61 24.71
CA CYS A 339 -7.79 44.66 25.06
C CYS A 339 -8.98 44.70 24.08
N VAL A 340 -9.76 43.62 23.97
CA VAL A 340 -11.14 43.70 23.48
C VAL A 340 -12.03 42.75 24.28
N THR A 341 -12.40 43.16 25.49
CA THR A 341 -13.64 42.74 26.14
C THR A 341 -14.18 43.92 26.96
N GLY A 342 -15.32 44.47 26.53
CA GLY A 342 -16.16 45.35 27.36
C GLY A 342 -16.22 46.81 26.92
N GLY A 343 -17.28 47.16 26.19
CA GLY A 343 -17.66 48.52 25.80
C GLY A 343 -18.87 48.49 24.89
#